data_AF-A0A7S2F070-F1
#
_entry.id   AF-A0A7S2F070-F1
#
_cell.length_a   1.000
_cell.length_b   1.000
_cell.length_c   1.000
_cell.angle_alpha   90.00
_cell.angle_beta   90.00
_cell.angle_gamma   90.00
#
_symmetry.space_group_name_H-M   'P 1'
#
loop_
_entity.id
_entity.type
_entity.pdbx_description
1 polymer ?
#
loop_
_entity_poly.entity_id
_entity_poly.type
_entity_poly.pdbx_seq_one_letter_code
_entity_poly.pdbx_strand_id
1 'polypeptide(L)'
;ADLASTIRQVARFLGRDIPEAEVEKMAQRCSFQTMKGNHKVYDDIKGRVNPIHFRKGDVGGWREVLSEEQGRLVDAATWENLREEIAQGLQIYDLPPEQPKR
;
A
#
# COMPACT_ATOMS: atom_id res chain seq x y z
N ALA A 1 7.03 2.91 4.49
CA ALA A 1 6.68 4.34 4.34
C ALA A 1 6.26 4.87 5.71
N ASP A 2 6.60 6.12 6.03
CA ASP A 2 6.23 6.77 7.29
C ASP A 2 4.89 7.52 7.14
N LEU A 3 3.92 7.19 8.00
CA LEU A 3 2.58 7.77 7.96
C LEU A 3 2.60 9.24 8.38
N ALA A 4 3.42 9.64 9.35
CA ALA A 4 3.52 11.02 9.82
C ALA A 4 4.07 11.93 8.72
N SER A 5 5.14 11.52 8.03
CA SER A 5 5.67 12.22 6.86
C SER A 5 4.60 12.39 5.77
N THR A 6 3.84 11.34 5.47
CA THR A 6 2.77 11.39 4.46
C THR A 6 1.67 12.38 4.86
N ILE A 7 1.27 12.39 6.13
CA ILE A 7 0.29 13.36 6.65
C ILE A 7 0.80 14.81 6.47
N ARG A 8 2.07 15.08 6.79
CA ARG A 8 2.67 16.41 6.59
C ARG A 8 2.72 16.81 5.11
N GLN A 9 3.01 15.87 4.21
CA GLN A 9 2.99 16.13 2.77
C GLN A 9 1.59 16.50 2.28
N VAL A 10 0.56 15.77 2.71
CA VAL A 10 -0.84 16.08 2.37
C VAL A 10 -1.26 17.42 2.96
N ALA A 11 -0.90 17.71 4.22
CA ALA A 11 -1.17 19.00 4.85
C ALA A 11 -0.57 20.17 4.05
N ARG A 12 0.70 20.05 3.67
CA ARG A 12 1.41 21.03 2.84
C ARG A 12 0.75 21.20 1.48
N PHE A 13 0.36 20.09 0.83
CA PHE A 13 -0.35 20.12 -0.45
C PHE A 13 -1.67 20.91 -0.34
N LEU A 14 -2.37 20.78 0.78
CA LEU A 14 -3.61 21.52 1.07
C LEU A 14 -3.37 22.94 1.61
N GLY A 15 -2.12 23.40 1.71
CA GLY A 15 -1.77 24.71 2.25
C GLY A 15 -2.08 24.88 3.75
N ARG A 16 -2.08 23.78 4.51
CA ARG A 16 -2.34 23.76 5.95
C ARG A 16 -1.04 23.58 6.71
N ASP A 17 -0.86 24.40 7.75
CA ASP A 17 0.15 24.14 8.79
C ASP A 17 -0.52 23.38 9.94
N ILE A 18 0.09 22.29 10.37
CA ILE A 18 -0.47 21.39 11.37
C ILE A 18 0.57 21.16 12.46
N PRO A 19 0.24 21.43 13.75
CA PRO A 19 1.15 21.16 14.86
C PRO A 19 1.53 19.68 14.92
N GLU A 20 2.75 19.39 15.37
CA GLU A 20 3.26 18.01 15.42
C GLU A 20 2.39 17.08 16.28
N ALA A 21 1.86 17.59 17.41
CA ALA A 21 0.93 16.84 18.25
C ALA A 21 -0.37 16.41 17.51
N GLU A 22 -0.82 17.17 16.51
CA GLU A 22 -1.96 16.80 15.69
C GLU A 22 -1.58 15.79 14.60
N VAL A 23 -0.35 15.85 14.08
CA VAL A 23 0.18 14.84 13.15
C VAL A 23 0.20 13.47 13.79
N GLU A 24 0.67 13.36 15.04
CA GLU A 24 0.68 12.10 15.78
C GLU A 24 -0.73 11.56 16.04
N LYS A 25 -1.67 12.41 16.47
CA LYS A 25 -3.08 12.03 16.64
C LYS A 25 -3.71 11.56 15.34
N MET A 26 -3.43 12.25 14.23
CA MET A 26 -3.90 11.84 12.90
C MET A 26 -3.30 10.50 12.49
N ALA A 27 -1.99 10.29 12.70
CA ALA A 27 -1.33 9.03 12.40
C ALA A 27 -1.96 7.87 13.18
N GLN A 28 -2.25 8.06 14.47
CA GLN A 28 -2.94 7.06 15.28
C GLN A 28 -4.34 6.76 14.74
N ARG A 29 -5.13 7.79 14.43
CA ARG A 29 -6.50 7.65 13.89
C ARG A 29 -6.54 6.98 12.52
N CYS A 30 -5.55 7.27 11.68
CA CYS A 30 -5.37 6.71 10.34
C CYS A 30 -4.61 5.37 10.36
N SER A 31 -4.25 4.85 11.53
CA SER A 31 -3.62 3.53 11.63
C SER A 31 -4.59 2.45 11.16
N PHE A 32 -4.05 1.39 10.54
CA PHE A 32 -4.85 0.29 10.03
C PHE A 32 -5.74 -0.35 11.11
N GLN A 33 -5.22 -0.51 12.32
CA GLN A 33 -5.97 -1.11 13.43
C GLN A 33 -7.15 -0.24 13.88
N THR A 34 -6.92 1.07 14.03
CA THR A 34 -7.99 2.01 14.40
C THR A 34 -9.07 2.07 13.32
N MET A 35 -8.70 2.15 12.05
CA MET A 35 -9.66 2.17 10.94
C MET A 35 -10.45 0.86 10.84
N LYS A 36 -9.77 -0.29 10.95
CA LYS A 36 -10.42 -1.61 10.94
C LYS A 36 -11.41 -1.77 12.09
N GLY A 37 -11.06 -1.30 13.29
CA GLY A 37 -11.94 -1.31 14.45
C GLY A 37 -13.19 -0.45 14.23
N ASN A 38 -13.02 0.80 13.80
CA ASN A 38 -14.13 1.72 13.55
C ASN A 38 -15.08 1.21 12.45
N HIS A 39 -14.54 0.57 11.41
CA HIS A 39 -15.32 0.02 10.32
C HIS A 39 -16.16 -1.17 10.75
N LYS A 40 -15.62 -2.08 11.58
CA LYS A 40 -16.40 -3.19 12.14
C LYS A 40 -17.62 -2.70 12.92
N VAL A 41 -17.42 -1.71 13.79
CA VAL A 41 -18.52 -1.09 14.55
C VAL A 41 -19.59 -0.53 13.61
N TYR A 42 -19.19 0.11 12.51
CA TYR A 42 -20.12 0.64 11.52
C TYR A 42 -20.89 -0.47 10.77
N ASP A 43 -20.21 -1.53 10.34
CA ASP A 43 -20.83 -2.65 9.62
C ASP A 43 -21.81 -3.43 10.53
N ASP A 44 -21.48 -3.63 11.80
CA ASP A 44 -22.35 -4.26 12.80
C ASP A 44 -23.65 -3.46 12.98
N ILE A 45 -23.58 -2.13 13.03
CA ILE A 45 -24.74 -1.23 13.11
C ILE A 45 -25.61 -1.29 11.84
N LYS A 46 -24.99 -1.52 10.67
CA LYS A 46 -25.67 -1.48 9.36
C LYS A 46 -26.08 -2.84 8.82
N GLY A 47 -25.79 -3.94 9.52
CA GLY A 47 -26.20 -5.30 9.14
C GLY A 47 -25.62 -5.77 7.79
N ARG A 48 -24.40 -5.34 7.44
CA ARG A 48 -23.81 -5.68 6.14
C ARG A 48 -23.29 -7.12 6.10
N VAL A 49 -23.64 -7.82 5.02
CA VAL A 49 -23.38 -9.27 4.81
C VAL A 49 -21.93 -9.57 4.40
N ASN A 50 -21.14 -8.58 3.97
CA ASN A 50 -19.74 -8.78 3.58
C ASN A 50 -18.77 -8.05 4.54
N PRO A 51 -18.17 -8.77 5.51
CA PRO A 51 -17.52 -8.15 6.67
C PRO A 51 -16.05 -7.74 6.48
N ILE A 52 -15.44 -7.99 5.30
CA ILE A 52 -13.98 -7.82 5.13
C ILE A 52 -13.65 -6.66 4.20
N HIS A 53 -13.84 -5.42 4.70
CA HIS A 53 -13.33 -4.21 4.05
C HIS A 53 -11.84 -3.96 4.40
N PHE A 54 -11.44 -4.26 5.64
CA PHE A 54 -10.06 -4.14 6.14
C PHE A 54 -9.45 -5.53 6.36
N ARG A 55 -8.65 -6.02 5.40
CA ARG A 55 -8.08 -7.39 5.42
C ARG A 55 -6.78 -7.49 6.25
N LYS A 56 -5.62 -7.24 5.63
CA LYS A 56 -4.28 -7.35 6.26
C LYS A 56 -3.63 -5.99 6.52
N GLY A 57 -3.67 -5.08 5.54
CA GLY A 57 -3.04 -3.75 5.68
C GLY A 57 -1.54 -3.71 5.39
N ASP A 58 -0.98 -4.82 4.89
CA ASP A 58 0.45 -4.96 4.65
C ASP A 58 0.79 -4.94 3.15
N VAL A 59 1.98 -4.41 2.84
CA VAL A 59 2.57 -4.46 1.49
C VAL A 59 3.25 -5.82 1.30
N GLY A 60 3.12 -6.40 0.10
CA GLY A 60 3.77 -7.67 -0.24
C GLY A 60 2.89 -8.91 -0.08
N GLY A 61 1.64 -8.77 0.36
CA GLY A 61 0.71 -9.90 0.53
C GLY A 61 0.37 -10.67 -0.75
N TRP A 62 0.78 -10.18 -1.93
CA TRP A 62 0.66 -10.90 -3.19
C TRP A 62 1.59 -12.13 -3.27
N ARG A 63 2.73 -12.13 -2.53
CA ARG A 63 3.69 -13.26 -2.47
C ARG A 63 3.07 -14.54 -1.92
N GLU A 64 2.06 -14.40 -1.07
CA GLU A 64 1.34 -15.52 -0.46
C GLU A 64 0.28 -16.13 -1.39
N VAL A 65 -0.05 -15.43 -2.48
CA VAL A 65 -1.18 -15.76 -3.37
C VAL A 65 -0.72 -16.20 -4.75
N LEU A 66 0.32 -15.56 -5.28
CA LEU A 66 0.85 -15.86 -6.62
C LEU A 66 1.83 -17.02 -6.56
N SER A 67 1.75 -17.93 -7.54
CA SER A 67 2.84 -18.87 -7.83
C SER A 67 4.03 -18.13 -8.45
N GLU A 68 5.19 -18.77 -8.49
CA GLU A 68 6.39 -18.20 -9.13
C GLU A 68 6.20 -17.91 -10.62
N GLU A 69 5.43 -18.77 -11.32
CA GLU A 69 5.09 -18.55 -12.72
C GLU A 69 4.20 -17.32 -12.89
N GLN A 70 3.19 -17.16 -12.04
CA GLN A 70 2.31 -16.00 -12.08
C GLN A 70 3.07 -14.71 -11.72
N GLY A 71 3.98 -14.77 -10.74
CA GLY A 71 4.85 -13.65 -10.38
C GLY A 71 5.67 -13.17 -11.58
N ARG A 72 6.29 -14.09 -12.32
CA ARG A 72 7.07 -13.78 -13.53
C ARG A 72 6.27 -13.10 -14.63
N LEU A 73 5.01 -13.51 -14.82
CA LEU A 73 4.12 -12.86 -15.79
C LEU A 73 3.78 -11.42 -15.38
N VAL A 74 3.57 -11.19 -14.08
CA VAL A 74 3.32 -9.84 -13.55
C VAL A 74 4.56 -8.97 -13.70
N ASP A 75 5.76 -9.49 -13.43
CA ASP A 75 7.01 -8.76 -13.66
C ASP A 75 7.15 -8.35 -15.12
N ALA A 76 7.00 -9.29 -16.07
CA ALA A 76 7.09 -8.99 -17.50
C ALA A 76 6.10 -7.90 -17.93
N ALA A 77 4.84 -8.00 -17.51
CA ALA A 77 3.83 -6.97 -17.78
C ALA A 77 4.20 -5.62 -17.13
N THR A 78 4.82 -5.63 -15.95
CA THR A 78 5.28 -4.41 -15.27
C THR A 78 6.38 -3.72 -16.07
N TRP A 79 7.33 -4.48 -16.60
CA TRP A 79 8.42 -3.97 -17.44
C TRP A 79 7.94 -3.40 -18.78
N GLU A 80 6.95 -4.03 -19.41
CA GLU A 80 6.40 -3.57 -20.69
C GLU A 80 5.60 -2.25 -20.56
N ASN A 81 4.95 -2.03 -19.41
CA ASN A 81 3.99 -0.94 -19.25
C ASN A 81 4.51 0.24 -18.44
N LEU A 82 5.58 0.06 -17.66
CA LEU A 82 6.18 1.13 -16.87
C LEU A 82 7.45 1.66 -17.51
N ARG A 83 7.77 2.92 -17.22
CA ARG A 83 9.07 3.48 -17.60
C ARG A 83 10.17 2.65 -16.93
N GLU A 84 11.24 2.37 -17.66
CA GLU A 84 12.34 1.53 -17.22
C GLU A 84 12.90 1.95 -15.85
N GLU A 85 13.04 3.27 -15.64
CA GLU A 85 13.52 3.89 -14.39
C GLU A 85 12.63 3.55 -13.18
N ILE A 86 11.33 3.35 -13.40
CA ILE A 86 10.34 3.04 -12.36
C ILE A 86 10.22 1.52 -12.20
N ALA A 87 10.28 0.78 -13.31
CA ALA A 87 10.19 -0.67 -13.33
C ALA A 87 11.38 -1.35 -12.62
N GLN A 88 12.59 -0.79 -12.72
CA GLN A 88 13.78 -1.27 -11.99
C GLN A 88 13.62 -1.27 -10.47
N GLY A 89 12.86 -0.32 -9.91
CA GLY A 89 12.58 -0.24 -8.48
C GLY A 89 11.47 -1.18 -8.00
N LEU A 90 10.84 -1.93 -8.91
CA LEU A 90 9.61 -2.67 -8.67
C LEU A 90 9.74 -4.17 -8.89
N GLN A 91 10.93 -4.76 -9.10
CA GLN A 91 11.10 -6.21 -9.25
C GLN A 91 10.32 -6.97 -8.16
N ILE A 92 9.24 -7.63 -8.57
CA ILE A 92 8.26 -8.25 -7.69
C ILE A 92 8.82 -9.62 -7.29
N TYR A 93 9.25 -10.45 -8.25
CA TYR A 93 10.06 -11.63 -7.98
C TYR A 93 11.56 -11.38 -8.26
N ASP A 94 12.43 -11.77 -7.33
CA ASP A 94 13.90 -11.67 -7.46
C ASP A 94 14.40 -12.63 -8.56
N LEU A 95 14.33 -12.20 -9.81
CA LEU A 95 15.18 -12.74 -10.87
C LEU A 95 16.46 -11.90 -10.94
N PRO A 96 17.64 -12.53 -10.98
CA PRO A 96 18.86 -11.80 -11.32
C PRO A 96 18.62 -11.06 -12.64
N PRO A 97 19.16 -9.84 -12.81
CA PRO A 97 18.96 -9.08 -14.03
C PRO A 97 19.37 -9.96 -15.21
N GLU A 98 18.41 -10.31 -16.06
CA GLU A 98 18.75 -10.90 -17.35
C GLU A 98 19.60 -9.86 -18.06
N GLN A 99 20.87 -10.20 -18.25
CA GLN A 99 21.80 -9.31 -18.93
C GLN A 99 21.19 -8.95 -20.29
N PRO A 100 21.22 -7.67 -20.68
CA PRO A 100 20.65 -7.26 -21.96
C PRO A 100 21.27 -8.13 -23.06
N LYS A 101 20.41 -8.81 -23.83
CA LYS A 101 20.82 -9.54 -25.02
C LYS A 101 21.48 -8.53 -25.95
N ARG A 102 22.78 -8.74 -26.20
CA ARG A 102 23.62 -7.99 -27.13
C ARG A 102 22.96 -7.83 -28.50
#